data_AF-D1FPP8-F1
#
_entry.id   AF-D1FPP8-F1
#
_cell.length_a   1.000
_cell.length_b   1.000
_cell.length_c   1.000
_cell.angle_alpha   90.00
_cell.angle_beta   90.00
_cell.angle_gamma   90.00
#
_symmetry.space_group_name_H-M   'P 1'
#
loop_
_entity.id
_entity.type
_entity.pdbx_description
1 polymer ?
#
loop_
_entity_poly.entity_id
_entity_poly.type
_entity_poly.pdbx_seq_one_letter_code
_entity_poly.pdbx_strand_id
1 'polypeptide(L)'
;KNLKTQCKGRLKECKLMPAGINTLCIQQNPQKKFVKYQVPDEKCHQLVLNTWLYDLRNCDFCSCICDKDDEENYVYLGPSKVTDPDRVVAGVRLVLENGVLYWQLQTGKPRTFGFIDSETLEWQPLPKVTDKKDARLFKKINRKQSVILRNLEVPVPYVLTGIQFVKSSNPPDSFDLNLFGRQIELMEGRLFNDTNRFGPEKALFDRYRAENRSALVNVNKEEKITVTAKDNHTVYVVFGHSNMKTDFSQYLVPFFDIRNVTPSIPMPLKGVGLYHRTNDDYGGLIRHGLIGINPV
;
A
#
# COMPACT_ATOMS: atom_id res chain seq x y z
N LYS A 1 3.94 35.47 -6.18
CA LYS A 1 3.88 34.84 -4.85
C LYS A 1 5.03 33.85 -4.76
N ASN A 2 5.94 34.04 -3.81
CA ASN A 2 7.13 33.22 -3.60
C ASN A 2 6.73 31.73 -3.47
N LEU A 3 7.36 30.79 -4.18
CA LEU A 3 7.03 29.34 -4.11
C LEU A 3 7.06 28.81 -2.65
N LYS A 4 7.95 29.37 -1.82
CA LYS A 4 8.01 29.11 -0.36
C LYS A 4 6.71 29.45 0.39
N THR A 5 5.90 30.39 -0.11
CA THR A 5 4.62 30.76 0.51
C THR A 5 3.46 29.84 0.13
N GLN A 6 3.60 29.04 -0.94
CA GLN A 6 2.55 28.11 -1.39
C GLN A 6 2.78 26.69 -0.89
N CYS A 7 4.03 26.26 -0.76
CA CYS A 7 4.37 24.98 -0.16
C CYS A 7 4.45 25.11 1.37
N LYS A 8 3.54 24.44 2.10
CA LYS A 8 3.59 24.32 3.57
C LYS A 8 4.58 23.25 4.06
N GLY A 9 5.49 22.80 3.19
CA GLY A 9 6.43 21.71 3.43
C GLY A 9 7.82 22.03 2.89
N ARG A 10 8.66 21.00 2.72
CA ARG A 10 10.00 21.17 2.13
C ARG A 10 9.94 20.99 0.62
N LEU A 11 10.42 21.99 -0.11
CA LEU A 11 10.61 21.88 -1.56
C LEU A 11 11.79 20.95 -1.85
N LYS A 12 11.58 19.99 -2.77
CA LYS A 12 12.58 19.02 -3.20
C LYS A 12 12.51 18.82 -4.71
N GLU A 13 13.60 18.31 -5.29
CA GLU A 13 13.67 17.85 -6.68
C GLU A 13 13.12 18.87 -7.71
N CYS A 14 13.51 20.13 -7.52
CA CYS A 14 13.18 21.19 -8.46
C CYS A 14 13.83 20.92 -9.82
N LYS A 15 13.02 20.88 -10.87
CA LYS A 15 13.46 20.69 -12.26
C LYS A 15 12.89 21.79 -13.14
N LEU A 16 13.63 22.14 -14.19
CA LEU A 16 13.11 22.97 -15.27
C LEU A 16 11.87 22.31 -15.86
N MET A 17 10.81 23.10 -16.05
CA MET A 17 9.63 22.61 -16.75
C MET A 17 9.96 22.43 -18.24
N PRO A 18 9.41 21.38 -18.89
CA PRO A 18 9.53 21.23 -20.33
C PRO A 18 9.08 22.50 -21.07
N ALA A 19 9.84 22.89 -22.11
CA ALA A 19 9.49 24.02 -22.96
C ALA A 19 8.10 23.82 -23.60
N GLY A 20 7.28 24.87 -23.63
CA GLY A 20 5.92 24.86 -24.19
C GLY A 20 4.78 24.68 -23.18
N ILE A 21 5.08 24.56 -21.88
CA ILE A 21 4.05 24.50 -20.82
C ILE A 21 3.91 25.88 -20.18
N ASN A 22 2.95 26.67 -20.66
CA ASN A 22 2.72 28.04 -20.18
C ASN A 22 1.40 28.18 -19.39
N THR A 23 0.53 27.17 -19.46
CA THR A 23 -0.78 27.13 -18.80
C THR A 23 -1.00 25.78 -18.14
N LEU A 24 -1.51 25.81 -16.91
CA LEU A 24 -1.95 24.64 -16.16
C LEU A 24 -3.47 24.65 -16.03
N CYS A 25 -4.08 23.47 -16.12
CA CYS A 25 -5.52 23.32 -16.00
C CYS A 25 -5.86 22.95 -14.55
N ILE A 26 -6.48 23.87 -13.78
CA ILE A 26 -6.93 23.59 -12.42
C ILE A 26 -8.36 23.05 -12.50
N GLN A 27 -8.54 21.79 -12.14
CA GLN A 27 -9.84 21.19 -11.90
C GLN A 27 -10.23 21.47 -10.44
N GLN A 28 -11.24 22.32 -10.24
CA GLN A 28 -11.81 22.57 -8.92
C GLN A 28 -12.74 21.42 -8.54
N ASN A 29 -12.26 20.50 -7.69
CA ASN A 29 -13.11 19.56 -6.98
C ASN A 29 -13.25 20.06 -5.53
N PRO A 30 -14.46 20.06 -4.93
CA PRO A 30 -14.70 20.60 -3.57
C PRO A 30 -13.75 20.08 -2.48
N GLN A 31 -13.11 18.92 -2.66
CA GLN A 31 -12.22 18.34 -1.66
C GLN A 31 -10.72 18.42 -1.97
N LYS A 32 -10.30 18.58 -3.24
CA LYS A 32 -8.88 18.66 -3.63
C LYS A 32 -8.70 19.48 -4.93
N LYS A 33 -7.65 20.29 -5.00
CA LYS A 33 -7.25 21.00 -6.23
C LYS A 33 -6.38 20.06 -7.05
N PHE A 34 -6.83 19.67 -8.24
CA PHE A 34 -6.04 18.85 -9.15
C PHE A 34 -5.56 19.67 -10.34
N VAL A 35 -4.31 19.50 -10.72
CA VAL A 35 -3.71 20.10 -11.90
C VAL A 35 -3.59 19.05 -13.00
N LYS A 36 -4.17 19.29 -14.17
CA LYS A 36 -3.98 18.44 -15.35
C LYS A 36 -3.34 19.23 -16.49
N TYR A 37 -2.80 18.50 -17.46
CA TYR A 37 -2.51 19.09 -18.77
C TYR A 37 -3.82 19.51 -19.43
N GLN A 38 -3.80 20.65 -20.12
CA GLN A 38 -4.92 21.05 -20.95
C GLN A 38 -4.99 20.14 -22.18
N VAL A 39 -6.09 19.39 -22.32
CA VAL A 39 -6.45 18.78 -23.61
C VAL A 39 -7.03 19.91 -24.48
N PRO A 40 -6.67 20.02 -25.78
CA PRO A 40 -7.36 20.94 -26.68
C PRO A 40 -8.89 20.72 -26.57
N ASP A 41 -9.66 21.80 -26.43
CA ASP A 41 -11.12 21.87 -26.20
C ASP A 41 -11.68 21.71 -24.77
N GLU A 42 -10.88 21.47 -23.72
CA GLU A 42 -11.42 21.37 -22.35
C GLU A 42 -11.53 22.75 -21.66
N LYS A 43 -12.74 23.17 -21.27
CA LYS A 43 -12.96 24.40 -20.48
C LYS A 43 -12.47 24.19 -19.05
N CYS A 44 -11.33 24.75 -18.70
CA CYS A 44 -10.85 24.72 -17.32
C CYS A 44 -10.24 26.04 -16.86
N HIS A 45 -10.11 26.19 -15.54
CA HIS A 45 -9.48 27.36 -14.96
C HIS A 45 -7.98 27.31 -15.24
N GLN A 46 -7.54 28.15 -16.17
CA GLN A 46 -6.13 28.25 -16.54
C GLN A 46 -5.34 28.99 -15.48
N LEU A 47 -4.32 28.34 -14.94
CA LEU A 47 -3.28 28.99 -14.15
C LEU A 47 -2.11 29.28 -15.11
N VAL A 48 -1.94 30.55 -15.43
CA VAL A 48 -0.75 31.03 -16.16
C VAL A 48 0.44 30.93 -15.21
N LEU A 49 1.48 30.23 -15.65
CA LEU A 49 2.72 30.11 -14.90
C LEU A 49 3.50 31.43 -15.06
N ASN A 50 3.80 32.09 -13.95
CA ASN A 50 4.67 33.27 -13.92
C ASN A 50 6.07 32.84 -13.44
N THR A 51 7.12 33.42 -14.03
CA THR A 51 8.54 33.17 -13.73
C THR A 51 8.88 33.52 -12.27
N TRP A 52 9.74 32.70 -11.61
CA TRP A 52 10.28 32.98 -10.28
C TRP A 52 11.77 32.59 -10.20
N LEU A 53 12.60 33.49 -9.67
CA LEU A 53 14.01 33.25 -9.39
C LEU A 53 14.18 32.48 -8.07
N TYR A 54 14.87 31.34 -8.09
CA TYR A 54 15.38 30.67 -6.90
C TYR A 54 16.91 30.66 -6.95
N ASP A 55 17.51 31.19 -5.88
CA ASP A 55 18.93 31.34 -5.56
C ASP A 55 19.97 30.59 -6.46
N LEU A 56 20.85 31.38 -7.09
CA LEU A 56 22.08 31.03 -7.83
C LEU A 56 22.00 30.03 -9.01
N ARG A 57 20.83 29.55 -9.42
CA ARG A 57 20.64 28.86 -10.72
C ARG A 57 19.46 29.46 -11.49
N ASN A 58 19.74 30.00 -12.67
CA ASN A 58 18.73 30.56 -13.56
C ASN A 58 17.76 29.45 -14.04
N CYS A 59 16.54 29.42 -13.49
CA CYS A 59 15.38 28.75 -14.10
C CYS A 59 14.41 29.83 -14.57
N ASP A 60 13.96 29.78 -15.82
CA ASP A 60 12.82 30.59 -16.26
C ASP A 60 11.51 30.06 -15.64
N PHE A 61 11.31 28.73 -15.67
CA PHE A 61 10.18 28.06 -14.99
C PHE A 61 10.66 26.75 -14.33
N CYS A 62 10.80 26.69 -12.99
CA CYS A 62 11.00 25.41 -12.30
C CYS A 62 9.67 24.86 -11.74
N SER A 63 9.52 23.53 -11.74
CA SER A 63 8.54 22.79 -10.94
C SER A 63 9.27 22.02 -9.83
N CYS A 64 8.72 22.04 -8.62
CA CYS A 64 9.31 21.39 -7.44
C CYS A 64 8.28 20.48 -6.75
N ILE A 65 8.75 19.42 -6.12
CA ILE A 65 7.91 18.58 -5.26
C ILE A 65 7.79 19.25 -3.89
N CYS A 66 6.56 19.51 -3.45
CA CYS A 66 6.27 19.99 -2.11
C CYS A 66 6.07 18.79 -1.17
N ASP A 67 7.09 18.44 -0.40
CA ASP A 67 7.01 17.36 0.58
C ASP A 67 6.40 17.90 1.88
N LYS A 68 5.08 17.74 2.01
CA LYS A 68 4.29 18.25 3.15
C LYS A 68 4.24 17.23 4.27
N ASP A 69 4.58 17.66 5.48
CA ASP A 69 4.52 16.79 6.65
C ASP A 69 3.09 16.57 7.20
N ASP A 70 2.11 17.34 6.73
CA ASP A 70 0.73 17.34 7.28
C ASP A 70 -0.26 16.37 6.61
N GLU A 71 0.11 15.57 5.62
CA GLU A 71 -0.83 14.58 5.06
C GLU A 71 -0.92 13.34 5.97
N GLU A 72 -2.16 13.05 6.42
CA GLU A 72 -2.50 11.88 7.24
C GLU A 72 -2.50 10.60 6.39
N ASN A 73 -1.34 10.14 5.94
CA ASN A 73 -1.17 8.82 5.31
C ASN A 73 -0.34 7.94 6.24
N TYR A 74 -1.01 7.20 7.13
CA TYR A 74 -0.36 6.32 8.10
C TYR A 74 -0.63 4.85 7.80
N VAL A 75 0.26 3.98 8.26
CA VAL A 75 0.04 2.54 8.37
C VAL A 75 -0.06 2.19 9.84
N TYR A 76 -1.05 1.36 10.17
CA TYR A 76 -1.14 0.73 11.48
C TYR A 76 -0.15 -0.44 11.59
N LEU A 77 0.78 -0.32 12.53
CA LEU A 77 1.83 -1.28 12.84
C LEU A 77 1.46 -2.21 14.01
N GLY A 78 0.31 -2.01 14.66
CA GLY A 78 -0.18 -2.95 15.65
C GLY A 78 -0.69 -4.24 14.99
N PRO A 79 -0.74 -5.36 15.73
CA PRO A 79 -1.19 -6.62 15.17
C PRO A 79 -2.72 -6.63 15.05
N SER A 80 -3.20 -6.98 13.87
CA SER A 80 -4.62 -7.32 13.65
C SER A 80 -4.74 -8.82 13.87
N LYS A 81 -5.31 -9.24 15.00
CA LYS A 81 -5.47 -10.65 15.39
C LYS A 81 -6.93 -11.00 15.56
N VAL A 82 -7.26 -12.26 15.30
CA VAL A 82 -8.55 -12.84 15.67
C VAL A 82 -8.72 -12.72 17.19
N THR A 83 -9.88 -12.18 17.63
CA THR A 83 -10.18 -12.00 19.06
C THR A 83 -10.78 -13.23 19.71
N ASP A 84 -11.55 -14.01 18.96
CA ASP A 84 -12.19 -15.24 19.41
C ASP A 84 -11.21 -16.42 19.22
N PRO A 85 -10.82 -17.13 20.28
CA PRO A 85 -9.87 -18.24 20.18
C PRO A 85 -10.38 -19.39 19.31
N ASP A 86 -11.70 -19.55 19.14
CA ASP A 86 -12.30 -20.64 18.36
C ASP A 86 -12.47 -20.27 16.87
N ARG A 87 -11.90 -19.15 16.44
CA ARG A 87 -11.98 -18.66 15.07
C ARG A 87 -10.63 -18.56 14.40
N VAL A 88 -10.67 -18.59 13.07
CA VAL A 88 -9.51 -18.48 12.18
C VAL A 88 -9.76 -17.44 11.11
N VAL A 89 -8.70 -17.00 10.42
CA VAL A 89 -8.84 -16.08 9.29
C VAL A 89 -9.33 -16.85 8.06
N ALA A 90 -10.42 -16.35 7.47
CA ALA A 90 -11.05 -16.84 6.24
C ALA A 90 -10.81 -15.92 5.04
N GLY A 91 -10.53 -14.64 5.31
CA GLY A 91 -10.38 -13.59 4.30
C GLY A 91 -9.67 -12.39 4.89
N VAL A 92 -9.09 -11.56 4.02
CA VAL A 92 -8.35 -10.36 4.43
C VAL A 92 -8.65 -9.22 3.50
N ARG A 93 -8.52 -8.00 3.99
CA ARG A 93 -8.55 -6.80 3.16
C ARG A 93 -7.74 -5.68 3.77
N LEU A 94 -7.41 -4.70 2.95
CA LEU A 94 -6.88 -3.42 3.40
C LEU A 94 -8.02 -2.41 3.52
N VAL A 95 -8.05 -1.66 4.62
CA VAL A 95 -9.05 -0.60 4.85
C VAL A 95 -8.34 0.69 5.18
N LEU A 96 -8.73 1.77 4.51
CA LEU A 96 -8.30 3.12 4.84
C LEU A 96 -9.38 3.79 5.68
N GLU A 97 -9.10 4.01 6.96
CA GLU A 97 -10.03 4.64 7.90
C GLU A 97 -9.32 5.82 8.56
N ASN A 98 -9.91 7.02 8.46
CA ASN A 98 -9.34 8.24 9.05
C ASN A 98 -7.85 8.48 8.70
N GLY A 99 -7.45 8.25 7.44
CA GLY A 99 -6.06 8.44 6.99
C GLY A 99 -5.07 7.36 7.45
N VAL A 100 -5.56 6.26 8.02
CA VAL A 100 -4.73 5.13 8.44
C VAL A 100 -5.12 3.87 7.67
N LEU A 101 -4.11 3.20 7.10
CA LEU A 101 -4.25 1.91 6.44
C LEU A 101 -4.14 0.78 7.46
N TYR A 102 -5.15 -0.07 7.50
CA TYR A 102 -5.25 -1.24 8.37
C TYR A 102 -5.35 -2.53 7.57
N TRP A 103 -4.86 -3.62 8.15
CA TRP A 103 -5.37 -4.95 7.84
C TRP A 103 -6.70 -5.15 8.56
N GLN A 104 -7.70 -5.64 7.84
CA GLN A 104 -8.94 -6.14 8.43
C GLN A 104 -9.11 -7.61 8.07
N LEU A 105 -9.57 -8.40 9.04
CA LEU A 105 -9.70 -9.84 8.93
C LEU A 105 -11.17 -10.22 8.85
N GLN A 106 -11.49 -11.11 7.92
CA GLN A 106 -12.72 -11.88 7.97
C GLN A 106 -12.41 -13.17 8.72
N THR A 107 -13.22 -13.48 9.73
CA THR A 107 -13.00 -14.62 10.62
C THR A 107 -14.21 -15.55 10.58
N GLY A 108 -13.99 -16.83 10.86
CA GLY A 108 -15.06 -17.82 10.97
C GLY A 108 -14.60 -19.02 11.78
N LYS A 109 -15.55 -19.85 12.19
CA LYS A 109 -15.28 -21.08 12.92
C LYS A 109 -14.84 -22.17 11.93
N PRO A 110 -13.68 -22.80 12.15
CA PRO A 110 -13.28 -23.96 11.38
C PRO A 110 -14.28 -25.11 11.57
N ARG A 111 -14.43 -25.92 10.54
CA ARG A 111 -15.20 -27.16 10.50
C ARG A 111 -14.28 -28.31 10.10
N THR A 112 -14.85 -29.51 10.07
CA THR A 112 -14.17 -30.71 9.58
C THR A 112 -13.62 -30.51 8.17
N PHE A 113 -12.55 -31.23 7.86
CA PHE A 113 -11.84 -31.21 6.58
C PHE A 113 -11.29 -29.84 6.16
N GLY A 114 -11.02 -28.95 7.12
CA GLY A 114 -10.43 -27.64 6.83
C GLY A 114 -11.37 -26.68 6.11
N PHE A 115 -12.69 -26.83 6.27
CA PHE A 115 -13.67 -25.83 5.84
C PHE A 115 -13.92 -24.80 6.94
N ILE A 116 -14.59 -23.70 6.58
CA ILE A 116 -15.13 -22.74 7.54
C ILE A 116 -16.64 -22.74 7.47
N ASP A 117 -17.27 -22.63 8.63
CA ASP A 117 -18.71 -22.40 8.74
C ASP A 117 -19.09 -21.04 8.14
N SER A 118 -19.77 -21.07 6.99
CA SER A 118 -20.20 -19.88 6.26
C SER A 118 -21.13 -18.98 7.07
N GLU A 119 -21.92 -19.54 7.99
CA GLU A 119 -22.85 -18.77 8.83
C GLU A 119 -22.12 -17.98 9.93
N THR A 120 -20.87 -18.37 10.22
CA THR A 120 -20.05 -17.70 11.24
C THR A 120 -19.14 -16.61 10.66
N LEU A 121 -19.11 -16.45 9.34
CA LEU A 121 -18.21 -15.52 8.67
C LEU A 121 -18.54 -14.07 9.03
N GLU A 122 -17.57 -13.36 9.59
CA GLU A 122 -17.73 -11.96 9.99
C GLU A 122 -16.43 -11.17 9.79
N TRP A 123 -16.55 -9.93 9.32
CA TRP A 123 -15.43 -8.99 9.33
C TRP A 123 -15.24 -8.43 10.73
N GLN A 124 -14.11 -8.76 11.36
CA GLN A 124 -13.81 -8.26 12.69
C GLN A 124 -13.65 -6.73 12.67
N PRO A 125 -14.15 -6.00 13.67
CA PRO A 125 -13.94 -4.55 13.75
C PRO A 125 -12.46 -4.20 13.76
N LEU A 126 -12.14 -3.02 13.20
CA LEU A 126 -10.78 -2.47 13.25
C LEU A 126 -10.33 -2.28 14.70
N PRO A 127 -9.03 -2.42 14.99
CA PRO A 127 -8.48 -2.15 16.32
C PRO A 127 -8.92 -0.76 16.81
N LYS A 128 -9.52 -0.70 18.00
CA LYS A 128 -9.90 0.57 18.63
C LYS A 128 -8.61 1.24 19.09
N VAL A 129 -8.16 2.26 18.36
CA VAL A 129 -7.00 3.04 18.77
C VAL A 129 -7.46 4.42 19.20
N THR A 130 -7.28 4.73 20.48
CA THR A 130 -7.73 5.97 21.11
C THR A 130 -6.81 7.16 20.82
N ASP A 131 -5.56 6.92 20.40
CA ASP A 131 -4.61 8.00 20.07
C ASP A 131 -3.78 7.68 18.81
N LYS A 132 -4.05 8.40 17.72
CA LYS A 132 -3.28 8.33 16.47
C LYS A 132 -1.80 8.75 16.65
N LYS A 133 -1.44 9.40 17.75
CA LYS A 133 -0.09 9.89 18.02
C LYS A 133 0.85 8.86 18.62
N ASP A 134 0.38 7.63 18.92
CA ASP A 134 1.29 6.57 19.34
C ASP A 134 2.21 6.16 18.17
N ALA A 135 3.40 6.75 18.12
CA ALA A 135 4.41 6.50 17.10
C ALA A 135 4.91 5.03 17.08
N ARG A 136 4.57 4.22 18.10
CA ARG A 136 4.83 2.78 18.11
C ARG A 136 3.83 2.03 17.24
N LEU A 137 2.58 2.46 17.23
CA LEU A 137 1.47 1.82 16.50
C LEU A 137 1.22 2.44 15.13
N PHE A 138 1.64 3.67 14.88
CA PHE A 138 1.43 4.33 13.60
C PHE A 138 2.74 4.77 12.97
N LYS A 139 2.86 4.56 11.67
CA LYS A 139 3.97 5.09 10.89
C LYS A 139 3.45 5.76 9.64
N LYS A 140 3.80 7.04 9.51
CA LYS A 140 3.53 7.81 8.29
C LYS A 140 4.24 7.17 7.10
N ILE A 141 3.54 7.10 5.96
CA ILE A 141 4.08 6.72 4.66
C ILE A 141 4.67 7.96 3.98
N ASN A 142 5.87 7.83 3.44
CA ASN A 142 6.53 8.86 2.65
C ASN A 142 7.40 8.25 1.53
N ARG A 143 7.94 9.12 0.67
CA ARG A 143 8.74 8.76 -0.52
C ARG A 143 10.08 8.08 -0.23
N LYS A 144 10.55 8.05 1.01
CA LYS A 144 11.79 7.34 1.38
C LYS A 144 11.54 5.89 1.75
N GLN A 145 10.28 5.52 1.92
CA GLN A 145 9.90 4.20 2.38
C GLN A 145 9.57 3.28 1.21
N SER A 146 9.61 1.99 1.50
CA SER A 146 9.26 0.93 0.56
C SER A 146 8.30 -0.08 1.17
N VAL A 147 7.72 -0.93 0.34
CA VAL A 147 7.02 -2.14 0.76
C VAL A 147 7.71 -3.35 0.14
N ILE A 148 8.00 -4.35 0.97
CA ILE A 148 8.57 -5.63 0.52
C ILE A 148 7.42 -6.46 -0.07
N LEU A 149 7.60 -6.92 -1.30
CA LEU A 149 6.66 -7.78 -2.00
C LEU A 149 7.04 -9.23 -1.75
N ARG A 150 6.25 -9.93 -0.94
CA ARG A 150 6.42 -11.36 -0.74
C ARG A 150 5.17 -12.09 -0.32
N ASN A 151 5.21 -13.40 -0.53
CA ASN A 151 4.33 -14.36 0.10
C ASN A 151 4.92 -14.75 1.45
N LEU A 152 4.11 -14.68 2.50
CA LEU A 152 4.45 -15.20 3.81
C LEU A 152 3.40 -16.24 4.19
N GLU A 153 3.85 -17.34 4.77
CA GLU A 153 3.00 -18.47 5.19
C GLU A 153 3.37 -18.88 6.61
N VAL A 154 2.39 -19.35 7.37
CA VAL A 154 2.64 -20.06 8.62
C VAL A 154 2.98 -21.53 8.30
N PRO A 155 3.91 -22.16 9.04
CA PRO A 155 4.30 -23.55 8.78
C PRO A 155 3.16 -24.52 9.12
N VAL A 156 3.16 -25.72 8.55
CA VAL A 156 2.26 -26.80 8.99
C VAL A 156 2.62 -27.19 10.43
N PRO A 157 1.67 -27.46 11.35
CA PRO A 157 0.21 -27.53 11.17
C PRO A 157 -0.53 -26.24 11.60
N TYR A 158 0.02 -25.06 11.33
CA TYR A 158 -0.58 -23.79 11.72
C TYR A 158 -1.54 -23.24 10.66
N VAL A 159 -2.49 -22.44 11.13
CA VAL A 159 -3.41 -21.62 10.34
C VAL A 159 -3.34 -20.18 10.79
N LEU A 160 -3.67 -19.27 9.88
CA LEU A 160 -3.57 -17.85 10.08
C LEU A 160 -4.63 -17.35 11.08
N THR A 161 -4.17 -16.65 12.11
CA THR A 161 -5.00 -15.98 13.13
C THR A 161 -4.67 -14.50 13.26
N GLY A 162 -3.78 -13.95 12.43
CA GLY A 162 -3.54 -12.51 12.41
C GLY A 162 -2.44 -12.05 11.45
N ILE A 163 -2.41 -10.74 11.20
CA ILE A 163 -1.46 -10.07 10.31
C ILE A 163 -1.03 -8.76 10.94
N GLN A 164 0.21 -8.36 10.69
CA GLN A 164 0.76 -7.09 11.15
C GLN A 164 1.70 -6.50 10.11
N PHE A 165 1.56 -5.20 9.83
CA PHE A 165 2.62 -4.45 9.17
C PHE A 165 3.78 -4.21 10.14
N VAL A 166 5.00 -4.45 9.69
CA VAL A 166 6.21 -4.17 10.46
C VAL A 166 7.23 -3.40 9.67
N LYS A 167 8.09 -2.67 10.39
CA LYS A 167 9.25 -2.03 9.78
C LYS A 167 10.33 -3.09 9.60
N SER A 168 10.86 -3.20 8.40
CA SER A 168 12.08 -3.93 8.13
C SER A 168 13.30 -3.01 8.24
N SER A 169 14.39 -3.54 8.80
CA SER A 169 15.71 -2.92 8.77
C SER A 169 16.47 -3.22 7.46
N ASN A 170 16.00 -4.19 6.67
CA ASN A 170 16.60 -4.58 5.40
C ASN A 170 15.50 -4.92 4.37
N PRO A 171 15.30 -4.11 3.32
CA PRO A 171 15.94 -2.81 3.08
C PRO A 171 15.53 -1.78 4.15
N PRO A 172 16.38 -0.79 4.47
CA PRO A 172 16.03 0.23 5.46
C PRO A 172 14.76 0.99 5.06
N ASP A 173 14.02 1.46 6.08
CA ASP A 173 12.77 2.20 5.91
C ASP A 173 11.68 1.47 5.10
N SER A 174 11.73 0.13 5.05
CA SER A 174 10.72 -0.68 4.36
C SER A 174 9.63 -1.19 5.30
N PHE A 175 8.43 -1.37 4.78
CA PHE A 175 7.34 -2.10 5.41
C PHE A 175 7.31 -3.54 4.92
N ASP A 176 6.93 -4.41 5.83
CA ASP A 176 6.90 -5.85 5.66
C ASP A 176 5.77 -6.44 6.52
N LEU A 177 5.65 -7.76 6.54
CA LEU A 177 4.57 -8.45 7.25
C LEU A 177 5.12 -9.37 8.35
N ASN A 178 4.39 -9.44 9.46
CA ASN A 178 4.36 -10.66 10.27
C ASN A 178 2.99 -11.32 10.13
N LEU A 179 2.98 -12.64 10.26
CA LEU A 179 1.78 -13.41 10.46
C LEU A 179 1.68 -13.87 11.91
N PHE A 180 0.46 -14.16 12.32
CA PHE A 180 0.17 -14.88 13.54
C PHE A 180 -0.57 -16.15 13.17
N GLY A 181 -0.23 -17.25 13.80
CA GLY A 181 -0.89 -18.52 13.53
C GLY A 181 -1.07 -19.38 14.75
N ARG A 182 -2.04 -20.29 14.66
CA ARG A 182 -2.41 -21.26 15.69
C ARG A 182 -2.48 -22.65 15.07
N GLN A 183 -2.16 -23.70 15.82
CA GLN A 183 -2.23 -25.06 15.27
C GLN A 183 -3.68 -25.49 15.09
N ILE A 184 -3.95 -26.26 14.03
CA ILE A 184 -5.26 -26.85 13.75
C ILE A 184 -5.13 -28.36 13.50
N GLU A 185 -6.13 -29.12 13.95
CA GLU A 185 -6.43 -30.46 13.45
C GLU A 185 -7.52 -30.35 12.41
N LEU A 186 -7.14 -30.54 11.13
CA LEU A 186 -8.03 -30.31 10.00
C LEU A 186 -9.23 -31.27 9.98
N MET A 187 -9.08 -32.48 10.49
CA MET A 187 -10.15 -33.49 10.48
C MET A 187 -11.34 -33.06 11.32
N GLU A 188 -11.10 -32.56 12.52
CA GLU A 188 -12.15 -32.09 13.43
C GLU A 188 -12.41 -30.58 13.33
N GLY A 189 -11.47 -29.83 12.76
CA GLY A 189 -11.48 -28.37 12.77
C GLY A 189 -11.08 -27.77 14.11
N ARG A 190 -10.43 -28.54 15.00
CA ARG A 190 -10.10 -28.08 16.36
C ARG A 190 -8.78 -27.31 16.39
N LEU A 191 -8.76 -26.20 17.12
CA LEU A 191 -7.56 -25.36 17.32
C LEU A 191 -6.83 -25.74 18.61
N PHE A 192 -5.50 -25.73 18.55
CA PHE A 192 -4.63 -26.02 19.71
C PHE A 192 -3.61 -24.93 19.95
N ASN A 193 -3.03 -24.96 21.15
CA ASN A 193 -1.92 -24.12 21.58
C ASN A 193 -2.26 -22.63 21.53
N ASP A 194 -1.31 -21.78 21.92
CA ASP A 194 -1.47 -20.35 21.80
C ASP A 194 -1.09 -19.85 20.41
N THR A 195 -1.46 -18.61 20.12
CA THR A 195 -1.11 -17.95 18.87
C THR A 195 0.37 -17.58 18.83
N ASN A 196 1.09 -18.15 17.88
CA ASN A 196 2.50 -17.86 17.62
C ASN A 196 2.68 -16.78 16.56
N ARG A 197 3.79 -16.04 16.66
CA ARG A 197 4.18 -15.02 15.67
C ARG A 197 5.18 -15.63 14.69
N PHE A 198 4.91 -15.43 13.40
CA PHE A 198 5.78 -15.86 12.30
C PHE A 198 6.24 -14.62 11.54
N GLY A 199 7.54 -14.39 11.57
CA GLY A 199 8.19 -13.35 10.78
C GLY A 199 8.84 -13.94 9.55
N PRO A 200 9.22 -13.09 8.59
CA PRO A 200 9.96 -13.53 7.43
C PRO A 200 11.38 -13.96 7.78
N GLU A 201 11.89 -14.96 7.06
CA GLU A 201 13.32 -15.29 7.08
C GLU A 201 14.15 -14.18 6.41
N LYS A 202 15.46 -14.15 6.71
CA LYS A 202 16.40 -13.22 6.07
C LYS A 202 16.48 -13.55 4.57
N ALA A 203 16.14 -12.59 3.72
CA ALA A 203 16.20 -12.73 2.27
C ALA A 203 17.25 -11.79 1.66
N LEU A 204 17.75 -12.15 0.47
CA LEU A 204 18.43 -11.22 -0.45
C LEU A 204 17.38 -10.40 -1.19
N PHE A 205 17.66 -9.13 -1.48
CA PHE A 205 16.67 -8.20 -2.02
C PHE A 205 17.09 -7.57 -3.35
N ASP A 206 16.19 -7.59 -4.33
CA ASP A 206 16.29 -6.80 -5.55
C ASP A 206 15.48 -5.51 -5.40
N ARG A 207 16.12 -4.38 -5.70
CA ARG A 207 15.48 -3.06 -5.62
C ARG A 207 14.63 -2.78 -6.84
N TYR A 208 13.34 -2.50 -6.63
CA TYR A 208 12.46 -1.95 -7.67
C TYR A 208 11.93 -0.57 -7.26
N ARG A 209 11.96 0.40 -8.19
CA ARG A 209 11.41 1.74 -7.95
C ARG A 209 10.20 1.97 -8.86
N ALA A 210 9.09 2.40 -8.28
CA ALA A 210 7.88 2.80 -9.03
C ALA A 210 7.89 4.29 -9.45
N GLU A 211 8.96 5.03 -9.14
CA GLU A 211 9.09 6.47 -9.36
C GLU A 211 8.94 6.87 -10.85
N ASN A 212 8.48 8.10 -11.10
CA ASN A 212 8.34 8.71 -12.43
C ASN A 212 7.36 8.01 -13.39
N ARG A 213 6.40 7.25 -12.86
CA ARG A 213 5.31 6.66 -13.64
C ARG A 213 3.98 7.37 -13.37
N SER A 214 3.08 7.31 -14.33
CA SER A 214 1.78 7.98 -14.28
C SER A 214 0.94 7.39 -13.14
N ALA A 215 0.26 8.22 -12.34
CA ALA A 215 -0.63 7.70 -11.29
C ALA A 215 -1.92 7.10 -11.85
N LEU A 216 -2.30 7.47 -13.07
CA LEU A 216 -3.50 6.99 -13.73
C LEU A 216 -3.08 6.51 -15.12
N VAL A 217 -3.44 5.27 -15.49
CA VAL A 217 -3.23 4.77 -16.84
C VAL A 217 -4.57 4.35 -17.44
N ASN A 218 -4.73 4.67 -18.72
CA ASN A 218 -5.85 4.21 -19.55
C ASN A 218 -5.79 2.68 -19.68
N VAL A 219 -6.92 2.02 -19.45
CA VAL A 219 -7.11 0.61 -19.02
C VAL A 219 -6.67 -0.46 -20.06
N ASN A 220 -6.00 -0.10 -21.15
CA ASN A 220 -5.85 -0.98 -22.33
C ASN A 220 -4.42 -1.51 -22.58
N LYS A 221 -3.51 -1.46 -21.59
CA LYS A 221 -2.18 -2.08 -21.69
C LYS A 221 -2.06 -3.29 -20.78
N GLU A 222 -1.42 -4.35 -21.27
CA GLU A 222 -1.15 -5.57 -20.50
C GLU A 222 -0.46 -5.24 -19.17
N GLU A 223 -1.05 -5.71 -18.07
CA GLU A 223 -0.48 -5.56 -16.73
C GLU A 223 0.68 -6.54 -16.55
N LYS A 224 1.84 -6.04 -16.13
CA LYS A 224 2.94 -6.86 -15.62
C LYS A 224 2.74 -7.05 -14.12
N ILE A 225 2.54 -8.28 -13.68
CA ILE A 225 2.59 -8.62 -12.26
C ILE A 225 4.05 -8.88 -11.91
N THR A 226 4.63 -8.01 -11.09
CA THR A 226 5.95 -8.31 -10.51
C THR A 226 5.70 -9.26 -9.35
N VAL A 227 5.65 -10.57 -9.64
CA VAL A 227 5.51 -11.60 -8.61
C VAL A 227 6.84 -11.77 -7.88
N THR A 228 6.68 -11.88 -6.57
CA THR A 228 7.64 -12.31 -5.55
C THR A 228 8.68 -13.31 -6.07
N ALA A 229 9.96 -12.97 -5.89
CA ALA A 229 11.10 -13.87 -6.12
C ALA A 229 11.36 -14.23 -7.59
N LYS A 230 12.11 -13.37 -8.28
CA LYS A 230 12.96 -13.83 -9.38
C LYS A 230 14.23 -14.38 -8.74
N ASP A 231 14.59 -15.63 -9.01
CA ASP A 231 15.91 -16.20 -8.70
C ASP A 231 16.41 -15.94 -7.26
N ASN A 232 15.63 -16.32 -6.23
CA ASN A 232 15.92 -16.14 -4.78
C ASN A 232 15.98 -14.70 -4.24
N HIS A 233 15.62 -13.67 -5.04
CA HIS A 233 15.63 -12.28 -4.60
C HIS A 233 14.22 -11.75 -4.31
N THR A 234 13.99 -11.29 -3.08
CA THR A 234 12.73 -10.62 -2.73
C THR A 234 12.72 -9.21 -3.31
N VAL A 235 11.63 -8.81 -3.96
CA VAL A 235 11.50 -7.48 -4.54
C VAL A 235 10.87 -6.54 -3.52
N TYR A 236 11.33 -5.29 -3.47
CA TYR A 236 10.64 -4.22 -2.75
C TYR A 236 10.36 -3.04 -3.67
N VAL A 237 9.23 -2.36 -3.43
CA VAL A 237 8.81 -1.19 -4.19
C VAL A 237 8.94 0.05 -3.34
N VAL A 238 9.76 1.00 -3.78
CA VAL A 238 9.91 2.31 -3.13
C VAL A 238 8.78 3.24 -3.55
N PHE A 239 8.18 3.93 -2.59
CA PHE A 239 7.16 4.94 -2.85
C PHE A 239 7.78 6.16 -3.54
N GLY A 240 7.09 6.68 -4.54
CA GLY A 240 7.55 7.78 -5.38
C GLY A 240 6.45 8.79 -5.65
N HIS A 241 6.83 9.94 -6.17
CA HIS A 241 5.83 10.82 -6.79
C HIS A 241 5.47 10.28 -8.18
N SER A 242 4.24 10.55 -8.61
CA SER A 242 3.76 10.25 -9.95
C SER A 242 4.45 11.10 -11.03
N ASN A 243 4.22 10.80 -12.31
CA ASN A 243 4.95 11.46 -13.39
C ASN A 243 4.51 12.92 -13.60
N MET A 244 5.47 13.84 -13.47
CA MET A 244 5.27 15.28 -13.66
C MET A 244 4.61 15.66 -14.99
N LYS A 245 4.92 14.94 -16.08
CA LYS A 245 4.35 15.17 -17.42
C LYS A 245 2.93 14.66 -17.60
N THR A 246 2.40 13.88 -16.66
CA THR A 246 1.06 13.29 -16.79
C THR A 246 0.08 13.89 -15.79
N ASP A 247 0.54 14.11 -14.56
CA ASP A 247 -0.30 14.54 -13.46
C ASP A 247 0.43 15.47 -12.50
N PHE A 248 1.48 16.17 -12.95
CA PHE A 248 2.24 17.11 -12.14
C PHE A 248 2.76 16.55 -10.81
N SER A 249 3.02 15.23 -10.75
CA SER A 249 3.60 14.57 -9.58
C SER A 249 2.71 14.69 -8.32
N GLN A 250 1.40 14.78 -8.49
CA GLN A 250 0.45 15.04 -7.41
C GLN A 250 0.16 13.84 -6.50
N TYR A 251 0.56 12.63 -6.89
CA TYR A 251 0.26 11.41 -6.15
C TYR A 251 1.50 10.73 -5.63
N LEU A 252 1.37 10.12 -4.45
CA LEU A 252 2.30 9.13 -3.94
C LEU A 252 1.92 7.75 -4.52
N VAL A 253 2.82 7.13 -5.28
CA VAL A 253 2.61 5.83 -5.94
C VAL A 253 3.64 4.79 -5.46
N PRO A 254 3.36 3.48 -5.50
CA PRO A 254 2.09 2.86 -5.90
C PRO A 254 0.95 3.09 -4.90
N PHE A 255 -0.30 2.92 -5.34
CA PHE A 255 -1.46 2.91 -4.43
C PHE A 255 -1.67 1.53 -3.81
N PHE A 256 -2.43 1.46 -2.71
CA PHE A 256 -2.88 0.18 -2.16
C PHE A 256 -4.26 -0.20 -2.73
N ASP A 257 -4.39 -1.45 -3.16
CA ASP A 257 -5.68 -2.02 -3.56
C ASP A 257 -6.49 -2.45 -2.32
N ILE A 258 -7.56 -1.70 -2.04
CA ILE A 258 -8.45 -1.90 -0.89
C ILE A 258 -9.62 -2.86 -1.18
N ARG A 259 -9.70 -3.44 -2.39
CA ARG A 259 -10.76 -4.39 -2.72
C ARG A 259 -10.67 -5.63 -1.85
N ASN A 260 -11.82 -6.17 -1.45
CA ASN A 260 -11.89 -7.40 -0.67
C ASN A 260 -11.35 -8.57 -1.51
N VAL A 261 -10.56 -9.44 -0.89
CA VAL A 261 -10.18 -10.74 -1.45
C VAL A 261 -10.62 -11.80 -0.45
N THR A 262 -11.56 -12.64 -0.88
CA THR A 262 -12.10 -13.77 -0.11
C THR A 262 -12.14 -14.99 -1.03
N PRO A 263 -11.89 -16.20 -0.51
CA PRO A 263 -12.04 -17.40 -1.31
C PRO A 263 -13.53 -17.64 -1.61
N SER A 264 -13.83 -18.19 -2.80
CA SER A 264 -15.21 -18.54 -3.16
C SER A 264 -15.79 -19.63 -2.27
N ILE A 265 -14.92 -20.52 -1.74
CA ILE A 265 -15.25 -21.52 -0.73
C ILE A 265 -14.50 -21.14 0.55
N PRO A 266 -15.19 -20.82 1.65
CA PRO A 266 -14.55 -20.46 2.91
C PRO A 266 -13.67 -21.58 3.45
N MET A 267 -12.39 -21.26 3.64
CA MET A 267 -11.38 -22.16 4.19
C MET A 267 -10.40 -21.37 5.06
N PRO A 268 -9.78 -21.98 6.07
CA PRO A 268 -8.75 -21.29 6.84
C PRO A 268 -7.55 -20.99 5.95
N LEU A 269 -6.96 -19.82 6.16
CA LEU A 269 -5.80 -19.38 5.40
C LEU A 269 -4.51 -19.85 6.07
N LYS A 270 -3.49 -20.11 5.25
CA LYS A 270 -2.11 -20.38 5.69
C LYS A 270 -1.21 -19.15 5.55
N GLY A 271 -1.57 -18.20 4.69
CA GLY A 271 -0.69 -17.07 4.43
C GLY A 271 -1.34 -15.96 3.63
N VAL A 272 -0.56 -14.90 3.45
CA VAL A 272 -0.90 -13.73 2.65
C VAL A 272 0.33 -13.29 1.87
N GLY A 273 0.10 -12.85 0.65
CA GLY A 273 1.12 -12.25 -0.21
C GLY A 273 0.84 -10.80 -0.51
N LEU A 274 1.90 -10.03 -0.77
CA LEU A 274 1.84 -8.71 -1.40
C LEU A 274 2.54 -8.75 -2.75
N TYR A 275 1.90 -8.22 -3.78
CA TYR A 275 2.46 -8.10 -5.12
C TYR A 275 2.16 -6.74 -5.73
N HIS A 276 2.97 -6.33 -6.70
CA HIS A 276 2.81 -5.06 -7.40
C HIS A 276 2.30 -5.31 -8.82
N ARG A 277 1.11 -4.80 -9.11
CA ARG A 277 0.54 -4.77 -10.45
C ARG A 277 0.88 -3.43 -11.10
N THR A 278 1.59 -3.47 -12.20
CA THR A 278 2.11 -2.26 -12.86
C THR A 278 2.26 -2.49 -14.35
N ASN A 279 2.57 -1.45 -15.10
CA ASN A 279 3.17 -1.58 -16.44
C ASN A 279 4.25 -0.51 -16.59
N ASP A 280 4.78 -0.34 -17.81
CA ASP A 280 5.90 0.58 -18.06
C ASP A 280 5.53 2.05 -17.82
N ASP A 281 4.24 2.40 -17.92
CA ASP A 281 3.74 3.78 -17.79
C ASP A 281 2.99 4.06 -16.48
N TYR A 282 2.59 3.03 -15.74
CA TYR A 282 1.73 3.11 -14.54
C TYR A 282 2.53 2.98 -13.25
N GLY A 283 2.27 3.83 -12.25
CA GLY A 283 2.86 3.73 -10.90
C GLY A 283 2.44 2.46 -10.14
N GLY A 284 1.34 1.84 -10.55
CA GLY A 284 0.93 0.51 -10.09
C GLY A 284 0.14 0.48 -8.79
N LEU A 285 -0.31 -0.73 -8.46
CA LEU A 285 -1.07 -1.08 -7.26
C LEU A 285 -0.33 -2.14 -6.45
N ILE A 286 -0.16 -1.90 -5.15
CA ILE A 286 0.17 -2.95 -4.19
C ILE A 286 -1.13 -3.67 -3.85
N ARG A 287 -1.19 -4.95 -4.18
CA ARG A 287 -2.36 -5.78 -3.96
C ARG A 287 -1.99 -7.00 -3.13
N HIS A 288 -2.95 -7.43 -2.32
CA HIS A 288 -2.81 -8.62 -1.49
C HIS A 288 -3.36 -9.86 -2.19
N GLY A 289 -2.77 -11.02 -1.88
CA GLY A 289 -3.23 -12.34 -2.29
C GLY A 289 -3.40 -13.24 -1.08
N LEU A 290 -4.33 -14.20 -1.15
CA LEU A 290 -4.54 -15.18 -0.09
C LEU A 290 -3.81 -16.47 -0.43
N ILE A 291 -3.31 -17.14 0.59
CA ILE A 291 -2.75 -18.49 0.48
C ILE A 291 -3.61 -19.39 1.38
N GLY A 292 -4.44 -20.21 0.76
CA GLY A 292 -5.27 -21.19 1.46
C GLY A 292 -4.45 -22.39 1.93
N ILE A 293 -5.00 -23.15 2.88
CA ILE A 293 -4.44 -24.45 3.23
C ILE A 293 -4.74 -25.40 2.07
N ASN A 294 -3.78 -26.26 1.73
CA ASN A 294 -4.02 -27.37 0.82
C ASN A 294 -4.47 -28.58 1.66
N PRO A 295 -5.73 -29.04 1.57
CA PRO A 295 -6.25 -30.11 2.43
C PRO A 295 -5.88 -31.53 1.95
N VAL A 296 -4.91 -31.67 1.03
CA VAL A 296 -4.47 -32.97 0.46
C VAL A 296 -3.76 -33.82 1.50
#